data_AF-A0AAJ2C4R2-F1
#
_entry.id   AF-A0AAJ2C4R2-F1
#
_cell.length_a   1.000
_cell.length_b   1.000
_cell.length_c   1.000
_cell.angle_alpha   90.00
_cell.angle_beta   90.00
_cell.angle_gamma   90.00
#
_symmetry.space_group_name_H-M   'P 1'
#
loop_
_entity.id
_entity.type
_entity.pdbx_description
1 polymer ?
#
loop_
_entity_poly.entity_id
_entity_poly.type
_entity_poly.pdbx_seq_one_letter_code
_entity_poly.pdbx_strand_id
1 'polypeptide(L)'
;MKKQHRLQIVADLYKKGYSVRKIAELAQQRMASEKAISAQTIRADIALLVEEWRRQRMGNIDAAIQLELERIDMAITELWEAWEKSKTDYQQHSAKQKGKISVSKKEKEQISLFDDETFISLTDTEQATRDVKEYGNPRYISEIRYQLMERRKLLGLYATERNLTNAKNSEPPTPIGRMVNLDDFTEVEKKQLLLIARKIEN
;
A
#
# COMPACT_ATOMS: atom_id res chain seq x y z
N MET A 1 -29.50 26.85 10.24
CA MET A 1 -29.88 27.41 8.93
C MET A 1 -28.92 28.51 8.43
N LYS A 2 -28.95 29.77 8.91
CA LYS A 2 -28.18 30.89 8.32
C LYS A 2 -26.64 30.69 8.28
N LYS A 3 -26.05 30.06 9.32
CA LYS A 3 -24.59 29.81 9.39
C LYS A 3 -24.13 28.75 8.39
N GLN A 4 -24.85 27.63 8.27
CA GLN A 4 -24.49 26.55 7.33
C GLN A 4 -24.56 27.02 5.88
N HIS A 5 -25.59 27.79 5.52
CA HIS A 5 -25.70 28.36 4.17
C HIS A 5 -24.55 29.33 3.87
N ARG A 6 -24.15 30.16 4.84
CA ARG A 6 -22.96 31.02 4.71
C ARG A 6 -21.68 30.21 4.50
N LEU A 7 -21.49 29.14 5.27
CA LEU A 7 -20.32 28.26 5.16
C LEU A 7 -20.21 27.63 3.75
N GLN A 8 -21.33 27.22 3.14
CA GLN A 8 -21.33 26.69 1.77
C GLN A 8 -20.87 27.76 0.76
N ILE A 9 -21.41 28.98 0.86
CA ILE A 9 -21.00 30.09 -0.03
C ILE A 9 -19.53 30.45 0.17
N VAL A 10 -19.08 30.54 1.42
CA VAL A 10 -17.69 30.85 1.77
C VAL A 10 -16.75 29.76 1.27
N ALA A 11 -17.12 28.48 1.41
CA ALA A 11 -16.35 27.35 0.89
C ALA A 11 -16.13 27.46 -0.62
N ASP A 12 -17.19 27.71 -1.39
CA ASP A 12 -17.09 27.82 -2.86
C ASP A 12 -16.25 29.02 -3.30
N LEU A 13 -16.41 30.17 -2.65
CA LEU A 13 -15.66 31.38 -2.97
C LEU A 13 -14.19 31.26 -2.54
N TYR A 14 -13.91 30.64 -1.40
CA TYR A 14 -12.56 30.42 -0.92
C TYR A 14 -11.80 29.45 -1.84
N LYS A 15 -12.42 28.36 -2.28
CA LYS A 15 -11.85 27.43 -3.28
C LYS A 15 -11.50 28.11 -4.61
N LYS A 16 -12.23 29.17 -4.98
CA LYS A 16 -11.97 29.98 -6.19
C LYS A 16 -10.87 31.04 -6.00
N GLY A 17 -10.26 31.15 -4.82
CA GLY A 17 -9.14 32.05 -4.55
C GLY A 17 -9.51 33.52 -4.29
N TYR A 18 -10.77 33.83 -4.00
CA TYR A 18 -11.17 35.21 -3.70
C TYR A 18 -10.59 35.69 -2.35
N SER A 19 -10.29 37.00 -2.26
CA SER A 19 -9.83 37.62 -1.01
C SER A 19 -10.95 37.67 0.05
N VAL A 20 -10.59 37.66 1.33
CA VAL A 20 -11.56 37.67 2.45
C VAL A 20 -12.57 38.81 2.34
N ARG A 21 -12.12 40.00 1.93
CA ARG A 21 -12.99 41.17 1.74
C ARG A 21 -13.99 40.93 0.61
N LYS A 22 -13.54 40.36 -0.51
CA LYS A 22 -14.41 40.04 -1.64
C LYS A 22 -15.40 38.94 -1.32
N ILE A 23 -14.98 37.94 -0.54
CA ILE A 23 -15.85 36.87 -0.04
C ILE A 23 -16.94 37.46 0.85
N ALA A 24 -16.64 38.44 1.72
CA ALA A 24 -17.64 39.07 2.58
C ALA A 24 -18.74 39.78 1.77
N GLU A 25 -18.35 40.57 0.76
CA GLU A 25 -19.29 41.25 -0.15
C GLU A 25 -20.19 40.24 -0.89
N LEU A 26 -19.57 39.24 -1.54
CA LEU A 26 -20.29 38.25 -2.34
C LEU A 26 -21.16 37.33 -1.48
N ALA A 27 -20.72 36.98 -0.26
CA ALA A 27 -21.51 36.21 0.68
C ALA A 27 -22.74 37.00 1.16
N GLN A 28 -22.58 38.30 1.43
CA GLN A 28 -23.71 39.15 1.82
C GLN A 28 -24.73 39.29 0.69
N GLN A 29 -24.27 39.52 -0.54
CA GLN A 29 -25.13 39.61 -1.74
C GLN A 29 -25.91 38.31 -1.96
N ARG A 30 -25.24 37.16 -1.92
CA ARG A 30 -25.86 35.85 -2.17
C ARG A 30 -26.82 35.41 -1.07
N MET A 31 -26.58 35.84 0.17
CA MET A 31 -27.47 35.55 1.29
C MET A 31 -28.66 36.50 1.41
N ALA A 32 -28.72 37.56 0.59
CA ALA A 32 -29.70 38.64 0.71
C ALA A 32 -29.85 39.15 2.17
N SER A 33 -28.73 39.25 2.90
CA SER A 33 -28.72 39.63 4.31
C SER A 33 -28.62 41.14 4.47
N GLU A 34 -29.59 41.72 5.18
CA GLU A 34 -29.58 43.15 5.55
C GLU A 34 -28.38 43.51 6.44
N LYS A 35 -27.91 42.58 7.28
CA LYS A 35 -26.75 42.79 8.13
C LYS A 35 -25.44 42.54 7.36
N ALA A 36 -24.54 43.52 7.42
CA ALA A 36 -23.19 43.42 6.88
C ALA A 36 -22.41 42.26 7.53
N ILE A 37 -21.84 41.39 6.69
CA ILE A 37 -20.99 40.30 7.14
C ILE A 37 -19.57 40.85 7.27
N SER A 38 -19.00 40.79 8.48
CA SER A 38 -17.67 41.33 8.71
C SER A 38 -16.59 40.40 8.12
N ALA A 39 -15.47 40.99 7.72
CA ALA A 39 -14.29 40.23 7.29
C ALA A 39 -13.79 39.27 8.40
N GLN A 40 -13.97 39.63 9.68
CA GLN A 40 -13.59 38.77 10.80
C GLN A 40 -14.47 37.51 10.87
N THR A 41 -15.78 37.63 10.63
CA THR A 41 -16.68 36.48 10.55
C THR A 41 -16.26 35.54 9.41
N ILE A 42 -15.92 36.08 8.24
CA ILE A 42 -15.44 35.28 7.11
C ILE A 42 -14.12 34.58 7.44
N ARG A 43 -13.17 35.24 8.13
CA ARG A 43 -11.92 34.57 8.57
C ARG A 43 -12.20 33.40 9.51
N ALA A 44 -13.11 33.57 10.47
CA ALA A 44 -13.50 32.51 11.40
C ALA A 44 -14.18 31.33 10.67
N ASP A 45 -15.07 31.63 9.71
CA ASP A 45 -15.71 30.62 8.87
C ASP A 45 -14.69 29.87 7.99
N ILE A 46 -13.71 30.56 7.41
CA ILE A 46 -12.61 29.94 6.64
C ILE A 46 -11.77 29.04 7.55
N ALA A 47 -11.40 29.50 8.74
CA ALA A 47 -10.61 28.69 9.68
C ALA A 47 -11.34 27.40 10.07
N LEU A 48 -12.65 27.51 10.34
CA LEU A 48 -13.51 26.37 10.62
C LEU A 48 -13.56 25.39 9.43
N LEU A 49 -13.78 25.89 8.20
CA LEU A 49 -13.79 25.04 6.99
C LEU A 49 -12.44 24.35 6.74
N VAL A 50 -11.33 25.05 6.97
CA VAL A 50 -9.99 24.47 6.81
C VAL A 50 -9.76 23.36 7.83
N GLU A 51 -10.16 23.54 9.08
CA GLU A 51 -10.07 22.50 10.12
C GLU A 51 -11.00 21.32 9.81
N GLU A 52 -12.23 21.56 9.35
CA GLU A 52 -13.14 20.50 8.90
C GLU A 52 -12.53 19.71 7.74
N TRP A 53 -11.98 20.38 6.72
CA TRP A 53 -11.35 19.71 5.58
C TRP A 53 -10.07 18.98 5.98
N ARG A 54 -9.29 19.51 6.93
CA ARG A 54 -8.14 18.79 7.50
C ARG A 54 -8.60 17.52 8.20
N ARG A 55 -9.60 17.61 9.08
CA ARG A 55 -10.14 16.46 9.81
C ARG A 55 -10.72 15.41 8.87
N GLN A 56 -11.49 15.84 7.88
CA GLN A 56 -12.03 14.93 6.86
C GLN A 56 -10.92 14.30 6.02
N ARG A 57 -9.91 15.08 5.63
CA ARG A 57 -8.73 14.55 4.92
C ARG A 57 -7.98 13.53 5.76
N MET A 58 -7.72 13.82 7.03
CA MET A 58 -7.06 12.89 7.95
C MET A 58 -7.86 11.60 8.07
N GLY A 59 -9.17 11.68 8.34
CA GLY A 59 -10.03 10.50 8.40
C GLY A 59 -10.08 9.71 7.08
N ASN A 60 -10.09 10.39 5.94
CA ASN A 60 -10.02 9.73 4.64
C ASN A 60 -8.66 9.04 4.39
N ILE A 61 -7.57 9.65 4.84
CA ILE A 61 -6.22 9.06 4.76
C ILE A 61 -6.15 7.83 5.68
N ASP A 62 -6.63 7.95 6.92
CA ASP A 62 -6.63 6.84 7.88
C ASP A 62 -7.48 5.67 7.36
N ALA A 63 -8.66 5.96 6.80
CA ALA A 63 -9.52 4.95 6.17
C ALA A 63 -8.86 4.30 4.94
N ALA A 64 -8.14 5.08 4.13
CA ALA A 64 -7.39 4.55 2.99
C ALA A 64 -6.23 3.66 3.46
N ILE A 65 -5.47 4.08 4.47
CA ILE A 65 -4.40 3.27 5.08
C ILE A 65 -4.97 1.97 5.63
N GLN A 66 -6.10 2.03 6.35
CA GLN A 66 -6.76 0.84 6.88
C GLN A 66 -7.14 -0.15 5.77
N LEU A 67 -7.75 0.34 4.68
CA LEU A 67 -8.10 -0.51 3.55
C LEU A 67 -6.86 -1.16 2.91
N GLU A 68 -5.76 -0.43 2.75
CA GLU A 68 -4.53 -1.01 2.21
C GLU A 68 -3.89 -2.03 3.17
N LEU A 69 -3.96 -1.79 4.48
CA LEU A 69 -3.52 -2.78 5.49
C LEU A 69 -4.34 -4.07 5.39
N GLU A 70 -5.67 -3.96 5.25
CA GLU A 70 -6.55 -5.13 5.08
C GLU A 70 -6.24 -5.90 3.79
N ARG A 71 -5.97 -5.20 2.69
CA ARG A 71 -5.54 -5.84 1.43
C ARG A 71 -4.21 -6.58 1.58
N ILE A 72 -3.25 -5.99 2.28
CA ILE A 72 -1.96 -6.64 2.56
C ILE A 72 -2.17 -7.90 3.42
N ASP A 73 -2.98 -7.81 4.48
CA ASP A 73 -3.27 -8.93 5.36
C ASP A 73 -3.99 -10.08 4.61
N MET A 74 -4.90 -9.76 3.69
CA MET A 74 -5.50 -10.74 2.76
C MET A 74 -4.45 -11.41 1.86
N ALA A 75 -3.57 -10.62 1.22
CA ALA A 75 -2.53 -11.16 0.33
C ALA A 75 -1.54 -12.06 1.08
N ILE A 76 -1.14 -11.68 2.31
CA ILE A 76 -0.28 -12.50 3.17
C ILE A 76 -0.96 -13.84 3.49
N THR A 77 -2.27 -13.83 3.77
CA THR A 77 -3.03 -15.05 4.06
C THR A 77 -3.03 -16.00 2.86
N GLU A 78 -3.34 -15.49 1.66
CA GLU A 78 -3.31 -16.28 0.42
C GLU A 78 -1.90 -16.84 0.12
N LEU A 79 -0.86 -16.04 0.35
CA LEU A 79 0.53 -16.49 0.17
C LEU A 79 0.94 -17.57 1.18
N TRP A 80 0.46 -17.50 2.42
CA TRP A 80 0.65 -18.57 3.39
C TRP A 80 -0.04 -19.86 2.96
N GLU A 81 -1.28 -19.78 2.47
CA GLU A 81 -1.97 -20.95 1.93
C GLU A 81 -1.23 -21.55 0.73
N ALA A 82 -0.72 -20.72 -0.18
CA ALA A 82 0.09 -21.16 -1.32
C ALA A 82 1.41 -21.80 -0.89
N TRP A 83 2.07 -21.24 0.12
CA TRP A 83 3.26 -21.82 0.74
C TRP A 83 2.96 -23.19 1.34
N GLU A 84 1.88 -23.32 2.12
CA GLU A 84 1.47 -24.59 2.72
C GLU A 84 1.17 -25.65 1.65
N LYS A 85 0.45 -25.29 0.58
CA LYS A 85 0.18 -26.17 -0.57
C LYS A 85 1.47 -26.61 -1.28
N SER A 86 2.46 -25.74 -1.42
CA SER A 86 3.75 -26.04 -2.09
C SER A 86 4.68 -26.98 -1.32
N LYS A 87 4.28 -27.42 -0.13
CA LYS A 87 4.99 -28.46 0.63
C LYS A 87 4.33 -29.82 0.46
N THR A 88 3.27 -29.93 -0.35
CA THR A 88 2.58 -31.20 -0.55
C THR A 88 3.29 -32.03 -1.62
N ASP A 89 3.69 -33.24 -1.22
CA ASP A 89 4.27 -34.22 -2.14
C ASP A 89 3.22 -34.63 -3.18
N TYR A 90 3.65 -34.83 -4.43
CA TYR A 90 2.78 -35.26 -5.52
C TYR A 90 3.45 -36.27 -6.44
N GLN A 91 2.62 -37.04 -7.15
CA GLN A 91 3.08 -37.99 -8.16
C GLN A 91 3.03 -37.33 -9.53
N GLN A 92 4.19 -37.24 -10.18
CA GLN A 92 4.28 -36.75 -11.54
C GLN A 92 4.15 -37.93 -12.51
N HIS A 93 3.10 -37.89 -13.34
CA HIS A 93 2.91 -38.84 -14.44
C HIS A 93 3.38 -38.19 -15.74
N SER A 94 4.31 -38.83 -16.44
CA SER A 94 4.73 -38.44 -17.79
C SER A 94 4.47 -39.60 -18.74
N ALA A 95 3.65 -39.36 -19.75
CA ALA A 95 3.42 -40.31 -20.84
C ALA A 95 4.04 -39.75 -22.12
N LYS A 96 4.93 -40.51 -22.73
CA LYS A 96 5.48 -40.20 -24.06
C LYS A 96 4.96 -41.25 -25.04
N GLN A 97 4.27 -40.78 -26.07
CA GLN A 97 3.81 -41.63 -27.17
C GLN A 97 4.72 -41.40 -28.37
N LYS A 98 5.29 -42.49 -28.91
CA LYS A 98 6.09 -42.46 -30.14
C LYS A 98 5.28 -43.12 -31.25
N GLY A 99 4.83 -42.33 -32.22
CA GLY A 99 4.22 -42.82 -33.45
C GLY A 99 5.27 -42.99 -34.55
N LYS A 100 5.17 -44.09 -35.32
CA LYS A 100 5.87 -44.24 -36.59
C LYS A 100 4.84 -44.14 -37.71
N ILE A 101 5.12 -43.28 -38.70
CA ILE A 101 4.31 -43.20 -39.91
C ILE A 101 4.72 -44.38 -40.80
N SER A 102 3.83 -45.36 -40.95
CA SER A 102 4.02 -46.44 -41.91
C SER A 102 3.32 -46.07 -43.21
N VAL A 103 4.10 -45.61 -44.20
CA VAL A 103 3.61 -45.50 -45.59
C VAL A 103 3.66 -46.89 -46.19
N SER A 104 2.50 -47.44 -46.57
CA SER A 104 2.43 -48.71 -47.29
C SER A 104 3.19 -48.56 -48.62
N LYS A 105 4.13 -49.48 -48.90
CA LYS A 105 4.84 -49.53 -50.18
C LYS A 105 3.86 -49.92 -51.28
N LYS A 106 3.13 -48.95 -51.82
CA LYS A 106 2.68 -48.99 -53.21
C LYS A 106 3.10 -47.67 -53.85
N GLU A 107 4.11 -47.83 -54.70
CA GLU A 107 4.55 -46.95 -55.79
C GLU A 107 4.75 -45.46 -55.46
N LYS A 108 6.03 -45.07 -55.51
CA LYS A 108 6.50 -43.70 -55.57
C LYS A 108 5.99 -43.06 -56.86
N GLU A 109 4.86 -42.37 -56.85
CA GLU A 109 4.61 -41.26 -57.76
C GLU A 109 3.45 -40.41 -57.25
N GLN A 110 3.74 -39.13 -57.01
CA GLN A 110 2.83 -38.01 -56.70
C GLN A 110 1.92 -38.17 -55.47
N ILE A 111 2.37 -37.65 -54.34
CA ILE A 111 1.53 -37.40 -53.16
C ILE A 111 0.77 -36.09 -53.40
N SER A 112 -0.46 -36.19 -53.90
CA SER A 112 -1.47 -35.13 -53.77
C SER A 112 -1.94 -35.04 -52.31
N LEU A 113 -2.06 -33.80 -51.83
CA LEU A 113 -2.25 -33.39 -50.44
C LEU A 113 -3.63 -33.69 -49.81
N PHE A 114 -4.44 -34.57 -50.38
CA PHE A 114 -5.81 -34.81 -49.93
C PHE A 114 -6.21 -36.26 -50.20
N ASP A 115 -5.98 -37.17 -49.25
CA ASP A 115 -6.78 -38.40 -49.13
C ASP A 115 -6.66 -39.00 -47.71
N ASP A 116 -7.82 -39.40 -47.19
CA ASP A 116 -8.22 -39.45 -45.78
C ASP A 116 -7.68 -40.61 -44.92
N GLU A 117 -6.68 -41.39 -45.36
CA GLU A 117 -6.25 -42.59 -44.63
C GLU A 117 -4.73 -42.72 -44.42
N THR A 118 -4.11 -41.71 -43.83
CA THR A 118 -2.83 -41.92 -43.14
C THR A 118 -3.06 -42.67 -41.82
N PHE A 119 -2.92 -44.00 -41.82
CA PHE A 119 -2.98 -44.80 -40.59
C PHE A 119 -1.68 -44.62 -39.78
N ILE A 120 -1.75 -43.80 -38.72
CA ILE A 120 -0.67 -43.64 -37.76
C ILE A 120 -0.71 -44.84 -36.81
N SER A 121 0.17 -45.82 -37.03
CA SER A 121 0.34 -46.93 -36.10
C SER A 121 1.10 -46.46 -34.86
N LEU A 122 0.41 -46.42 -33.71
CA LEU A 122 1.03 -46.14 -32.42
C LEU A 122 1.86 -47.36 -31.98
N THR A 123 3.19 -47.28 -32.06
CA THR A 123 4.08 -48.42 -31.81
C THR A 123 4.43 -48.62 -30.34
N ASP A 124 4.67 -47.53 -29.59
CA ASP A 124 5.11 -47.64 -28.19
C ASP A 124 4.56 -46.48 -27.34
N THR A 125 4.09 -46.84 -26.14
CA THR A 125 3.67 -45.89 -25.10
C THR A 125 4.54 -46.09 -23.87
N GLU A 126 5.42 -45.14 -23.58
CA GLU A 126 6.24 -45.14 -22.36
C GLU A 126 5.52 -44.31 -21.29
N GLN A 127 5.12 -44.96 -20.19
CA GLN A 127 4.56 -44.30 -19.01
C GLN A 127 5.61 -44.32 -17.88
N ALA A 128 5.89 -43.14 -17.30
CA ALA A 128 6.78 -43.00 -16.15
C ALA A 128 6.04 -42.30 -15.01
N THR A 129 6.06 -42.92 -13.83
CA THR A 129 5.59 -42.35 -12.57
C THR A 129 6.77 -41.99 -11.69
N ARG A 130 6.82 -40.77 -11.18
CA ARG A 130 7.86 -40.31 -10.25
C ARG A 130 7.23 -39.66 -9.03
N ASP A 131 7.63 -40.10 -7.84
CA ASP A 131 7.26 -39.45 -6.59
C ASP A 131 8.15 -38.22 -6.39
N VAL A 132 7.54 -37.04 -6.34
CA VAL A 132 8.24 -35.76 -6.13
C VAL A 132 7.97 -35.31 -4.70
N LYS A 133 9.05 -35.19 -3.90
CA LYS A 133 8.99 -34.59 -2.57
C LYS A 133 9.17 -33.08 -2.66
N GLU A 134 8.21 -32.31 -2.16
CA GLU A 134 8.27 -30.85 -2.17
C GLU A 134 8.59 -30.28 -0.78
N TYR A 135 9.48 -29.29 -0.73
CA TYR A 135 9.92 -28.65 0.52
C TYR A 135 9.41 -27.21 0.68
N GLY A 136 8.43 -26.81 -0.15
CA GLY A 136 7.91 -25.46 -0.18
C GLY A 136 8.64 -24.57 -1.18
N ASN A 137 7.89 -23.75 -1.93
CA ASN A 137 8.46 -22.81 -2.87
C ASN A 137 8.89 -21.51 -2.14
N PRO A 138 10.20 -21.22 -2.02
CA PRO A 138 10.69 -20.07 -1.24
C PRO A 138 10.21 -18.72 -1.79
N ARG A 139 9.72 -18.67 -3.04
CA ARG A 139 9.16 -17.47 -3.65
C ARG A 139 7.97 -16.93 -2.87
N TYR A 140 7.11 -17.79 -2.32
CA TYR A 140 5.97 -17.35 -1.50
C TYR A 140 6.44 -16.65 -0.22
N ILE A 141 7.46 -17.20 0.45
CA ILE A 141 8.06 -16.56 1.64
C ILE A 141 8.72 -15.23 1.29
N SER A 142 9.40 -15.13 0.14
CA SER A 142 9.98 -13.84 -0.29
C SER A 142 8.90 -12.78 -0.53
N GLU A 143 7.77 -13.16 -1.12
CA GLU A 143 6.65 -12.25 -1.35
C GLU A 143 5.98 -11.84 -0.02
N ILE A 144 5.80 -12.77 0.92
CA ILE A 144 5.29 -12.44 2.27
C ILE A 144 6.20 -11.43 2.96
N ARG A 145 7.52 -11.59 2.87
CA ARG A 145 8.46 -10.61 3.43
C ARG A 145 8.30 -9.24 2.79
N TYR A 146 8.10 -9.18 1.48
CA TYR A 146 7.84 -7.94 0.75
C TYR A 146 6.54 -7.26 1.21
N GLN A 147 5.43 -8.01 1.29
CA GLN A 147 4.15 -7.50 1.79
C GLN A 147 4.26 -6.96 3.22
N LEU A 148 5.00 -7.66 4.09
CA LEU A 148 5.29 -7.19 5.45
C LEU A 148 6.15 -5.91 5.49
N MET A 149 7.02 -5.68 4.51
CA MET A 149 7.77 -4.42 4.38
C MET A 149 6.84 -3.28 3.99
N GLU A 150 5.95 -3.46 3.01
CA GLU A 150 4.96 -2.44 2.64
C GLU A 150 4.02 -2.10 3.80
N ARG A 151 3.59 -3.10 4.57
CA ARG A 151 2.81 -2.91 5.81
C ARG A 151 3.52 -1.99 6.81
N ARG A 152 4.83 -2.20 7.03
CA ARG A 152 5.64 -1.38 7.93
C ARG A 152 5.83 0.05 7.40
N LYS A 153 5.89 0.24 6.08
CA LYS A 153 5.94 1.56 5.44
C LYS A 153 4.65 2.35 5.64
N LEU A 154 3.48 1.71 5.44
CA LEU A 154 2.18 2.34 5.68
C LEU A 154 2.00 2.76 7.15
N LEU A 155 2.52 1.97 8.08
CA LEU A 155 2.51 2.27 9.52
C LEU A 155 3.55 3.34 9.93
N GLY A 156 4.39 3.81 9.02
CA GLY A 156 5.44 4.80 9.32
C GLY A 156 6.56 4.28 10.22
N LEU A 157 6.77 2.96 10.30
CA LEU A 157 7.84 2.35 11.11
C LEU A 157 9.23 2.53 10.48
N TYR A 158 9.28 2.87 9.20
CA TYR A 158 10.51 3.30 8.54
C TYR A 158 10.68 4.80 8.72
N ALA A 159 11.84 5.22 9.24
CA ALA A 159 12.22 6.62 9.20
C ALA A 159 12.21 7.06 7.74
N THR A 160 11.46 8.12 7.43
CA THR A 160 11.53 8.73 6.11
C THR A 160 12.97 9.20 5.91
N GLU A 161 13.71 8.62 4.97
CA GLU A 161 14.87 9.28 4.38
C GLU A 161 14.33 10.55 3.73
N ARG A 162 14.26 11.65 4.49
CA ARG A 162 13.90 12.94 3.93
C ARG A 162 14.97 13.24 2.90
N ASN A 163 14.61 13.21 1.62
CA ASN A 163 15.43 13.79 0.57
C ASN A 163 15.69 15.25 0.95
N LEU A 164 16.89 15.54 1.47
CA LEU A 164 17.34 16.85 1.97
C LEU A 164 17.41 17.92 0.87
N THR A 165 16.93 17.63 -0.34
CA THR A 165 17.13 18.45 -1.54
C THR A 165 16.35 19.76 -1.55
N ASN A 166 15.47 20.01 -0.56
CA ASN A 166 14.79 21.31 -0.37
C ASN A 166 15.03 21.96 1.00
N ALA A 167 16.06 21.56 1.75
CA ALA A 167 16.39 22.15 3.06
C ALA A 167 17.54 23.18 2.97
N LYS A 168 17.55 24.05 1.95
CA LYS A 168 18.64 25.03 1.81
C LYS A 168 18.62 26.18 2.82
N ASN A 169 17.65 26.31 3.74
CA ASN A 169 17.65 27.38 4.76
C ASN A 169 16.87 27.05 6.05
N SER A 170 16.93 25.81 6.54
CA SER A 170 16.50 25.54 7.92
C SER A 170 17.41 24.49 8.50
N GLU A 171 18.03 24.82 9.63
CA GLU A 171 18.86 23.94 10.45
C GLU A 171 18.29 22.51 10.47
N PRO A 172 19.16 21.49 10.45
CA PRO A 172 18.71 20.12 10.56
C PRO A 172 17.78 20.02 11.77
N PRO A 173 16.56 19.48 11.63
CA PRO A 173 15.72 19.24 12.78
C PRO A 173 16.55 18.34 13.69
N THR A 174 16.85 18.85 14.89
CA THR A 174 17.52 18.07 15.90
C THR A 174 16.77 16.75 16.01
N PRO A 175 17.47 15.60 16.10
CA PRO A 175 16.80 14.38 16.51
C PRO A 175 16.00 14.76 17.75
N ILE A 176 14.74 14.32 17.84
CA ILE A 176 13.97 14.44 19.07
C ILE A 176 14.69 13.53 20.07
N GLY A 177 15.81 14.01 20.59
CA GLY A 177 16.32 13.62 21.88
C GLY A 177 15.17 13.96 22.78
N ARG A 178 14.44 12.93 23.21
CA ARG A 178 13.50 13.03 24.30
C ARG A 178 14.31 13.64 25.42
N MET A 179 14.18 14.96 25.64
CA MET A 179 14.77 15.61 26.79
C MET A 179 14.04 14.98 27.97
N VAL A 180 14.71 14.00 28.57
CA VAL A 180 14.26 13.35 29.77
C VAL A 180 14.40 14.41 30.86
N ASN A 181 13.30 15.07 31.22
CA ASN A 181 13.30 16.06 32.28
C ASN A 181 13.60 15.34 33.58
N LEU A 182 14.73 15.63 34.23
CA LEU A 182 15.10 14.96 35.47
C LEU A 182 14.02 15.15 36.56
N ASP A 183 13.25 16.23 36.49
CA ASP A 183 12.18 16.53 37.45
C ASP A 183 11.00 15.56 37.39
N ASP A 184 10.84 14.81 36.29
CA ASP A 184 9.80 13.80 36.13
C ASP A 184 10.16 12.46 36.80
N PHE A 185 11.37 12.32 37.35
CA PHE A 185 11.88 11.10 37.98
C PHE A 185 11.86 11.18 39.50
N THR A 186 11.53 10.05 40.12
CA THR A 186 11.62 9.88 41.56
C THR A 186 13.08 9.94 42.05
N GLU A 187 13.29 10.28 43.33
CA GLU A 187 14.62 10.29 43.98
C GLU A 187 15.41 8.99 43.78
N VAL A 188 14.71 7.85 43.73
CA VAL A 188 15.30 6.52 43.54
C VAL A 188 15.83 6.36 42.11
N GLU A 189 15.04 6.75 41.11
CA GLU A 189 15.41 6.67 39.70
C GLU A 189 16.55 7.63 39.37
N LYS A 190 16.56 8.83 39.96
CA LYS A 190 17.67 9.79 39.85
C LYS A 190 18.99 9.18 40.33
N LYS A 191 19.00 8.49 41.47
CA LYS A 191 20.19 7.82 42.01
C LYS A 191 20.67 6.69 41.10
N GLN A 192 19.75 5.93 40.51
CA GLN A 192 20.10 4.86 39.57
C GLN A 192 20.74 5.41 38.29
N LEU A 193 20.19 6.49 37.73
CA LEU A 193 20.76 7.16 36.55
C LEU A 193 22.17 7.70 36.81
N LEU A 194 22.39 8.30 37.99
CA LEU A 194 23.71 8.78 38.42
C LEU A 194 24.74 7.64 38.57
N LEU A 195 24.30 6.49 39.09
CA LEU A 195 25.15 5.31 39.23
C LEU A 195 25.56 4.74 37.87
N ILE A 196 24.62 4.71 36.92
CA ILE A 196 24.88 4.26 35.54
C ILE A 196 25.84 5.23 34.85
N ALA A 197 25.62 6.55 34.97
CA ALA A 197 26.50 7.57 34.39
C ALA A 197 27.94 7.43 34.89
N ARG A 198 28.13 7.25 36.20
CA ARG A 198 29.46 7.05 36.81
C ARG A 198 30.15 5.76 36.36
N LYS A 199 29.38 4.73 35.96
CA LYS A 199 29.92 3.47 35.44
C LYS A 199 30.35 3.56 33.98
N ILE A 200 29.83 4.54 33.23
CA ILE A 200 30.19 4.78 31.82
C ILE A 200 31.48 5.62 31.71
N GLU A 201 31.80 6.42 32.74
CA GLU A 201 33.01 7.27 32.77
C GLU A 201 34.29 6.55 33.23
N ASN A 202 34.21 5.28 33.66
CA ASN A 202 35.35 4.42 33.99
C ASN A 202 35.56 3.34 32.93
#